data_AF-A0A2E5JU91-F1
#
_entry.id   AF-A0A2E5JU91-F1
#
_cell.length_a   1.000
_cell.length_b   1.000
_cell.length_c   1.000
_cell.angle_alpha   90.00
_cell.angle_beta   90.00
_cell.angle_gamma   90.00
#
_symmetry.space_group_name_H-M   'P 1'
#
loop_
_entity.id
_entity.type
_entity.pdbx_description
1 polymer ?
#
loop_
_entity_poly.entity_id
_entity_poly.type
_entity_poly.pdbx_seq_one_letter_code
_entity_poly.pdbx_strand_id
1 'polypeptide(L)'
;MMLRKKVESFMNLKKSITWAITGLFIFASALSAEEIKGDKTAGKTDARRLLAKSGMGDDGPSITFFNINSWKIQMEHQGFFQWNGTSHGSAGNYPKGMGSVIFAEGILWGVKATDKYGVDATTGEILTDGSGAGTPRIRVNGSMYNTGLKAGKVLRDANGRIKAKDYSENYRDQQIWRVRKDWYTGDLTVDASILRDISVADVTEAMITADKAQYEHDWNEWPADEGAPYDDVDGDGAYTPGTWSAENNAWVGDIPGIPGSDQTVWTVANDLPDEYAEGGVVSVSEGGWGSPPVGFE
;
A
#
# COMPACT_ATOMS: atom_id res chain seq x y z
N MET A 1 -52.79 3.74 52.18
CA MET A 1 -52.96 4.13 50.75
C MET A 1 -52.07 5.31 50.33
N MET A 2 -51.87 6.34 51.18
CA MET A 2 -51.09 7.54 50.86
C MET A 2 -49.57 7.33 50.68
N LEU A 3 -48.97 6.39 51.42
CA LEU A 3 -47.53 6.10 51.35
C LEU A 3 -47.13 5.43 50.00
N ARG A 4 -47.99 4.55 49.48
CA ARG A 4 -47.74 3.79 48.24
C ARG A 4 -47.73 4.69 47.00
N LYS A 5 -48.64 5.67 46.93
CA LYS A 5 -48.67 6.71 45.87
C LYS A 5 -47.43 7.60 45.87
N LYS A 6 -46.86 7.92 47.04
CA LYS A 6 -45.61 8.71 47.13
C LYS A 6 -44.41 7.94 46.58
N VAL A 7 -44.32 6.63 46.85
CA VAL A 7 -43.22 5.79 46.35
C VAL A 7 -43.29 5.59 44.83
N GLU A 8 -44.48 5.36 44.28
CA GLU A 8 -44.69 5.25 42.83
C GLU A 8 -44.36 6.56 42.10
N SER A 9 -44.77 7.70 42.65
CA SER A 9 -44.43 9.02 42.09
C SER A 9 -42.91 9.27 42.10
N PHE A 10 -42.21 8.89 43.17
CA PHE A 10 -40.76 9.03 43.27
C PHE A 10 -40.01 8.11 42.31
N MET A 11 -40.49 6.87 42.12
CA MET A 11 -39.93 5.93 41.14
C MET A 11 -40.13 6.40 39.70
N ASN A 12 -41.30 6.95 39.38
CA ASN A 12 -41.58 7.48 38.04
C ASN A 12 -40.75 8.74 37.74
N LEU A 13 -40.51 9.60 38.75
CA LEU A 13 -39.64 10.77 38.60
C LEU A 13 -38.18 10.35 38.37
N LYS A 14 -37.66 9.36 39.11
CA LYS A 14 -36.31 8.82 38.88
C LYS A 14 -36.15 8.24 37.47
N LYS A 15 -37.12 7.43 37.02
CA LYS A 15 -37.10 6.88 35.65
C LYS A 15 -37.10 7.98 34.58
N SER A 16 -37.91 9.02 34.76
CA SER A 16 -37.98 10.15 33.82
C SER A 16 -36.66 10.93 33.75
N ILE A 17 -36.02 11.18 34.90
CA ILE A 17 -34.70 11.84 34.96
C ILE A 17 -33.62 10.97 34.28
N THR A 18 -33.61 9.65 34.52
CA THR A 18 -32.68 8.74 33.85
C THR A 18 -32.87 8.74 32.34
N TRP A 19 -34.12 8.72 31.85
CA TRP A 19 -34.40 8.81 30.41
C TRP A 19 -33.97 10.14 29.80
N ALA A 20 -34.18 11.26 30.50
CA ALA A 20 -33.75 12.58 30.05
C ALA A 20 -32.22 12.71 29.96
N ILE A 21 -31.48 12.20 30.96
CA ILE A 21 -30.02 12.25 30.98
C ILE A 21 -29.43 11.33 29.90
N THR A 22 -29.94 10.12 29.73
CA THR A 22 -29.49 9.21 28.66
C THR A 22 -29.78 9.78 27.27
N GLY A 23 -30.94 10.42 27.07
CA GLY A 23 -31.26 11.13 25.84
C GLY A 23 -30.30 12.28 25.53
N LEU A 24 -29.89 13.03 26.56
CA LEU A 24 -28.96 14.15 26.40
C LEU A 24 -27.55 13.70 25.99
N PHE A 25 -27.06 12.57 26.55
CA PHE A 25 -25.76 12.01 26.18
C PHE A 25 -25.73 11.45 24.75
N ILE A 26 -26.83 10.85 24.28
CA ILE A 26 -26.95 10.34 22.90
C ILE A 26 -27.03 11.50 21.89
N PHE A 27 -27.68 12.61 22.25
CA PHE A 27 -27.72 13.80 21.38
C PHE A 27 -26.38 14.53 21.31
N ALA A 28 -25.64 14.62 22.43
CA ALA A 28 -24.32 15.25 22.45
C ALA A 28 -23.27 14.47 21.66
N SER A 29 -23.34 13.12 21.65
CA SER A 29 -22.46 12.29 20.84
C SER A 29 -22.78 12.36 19.35
N ALA A 30 -24.06 12.52 18.98
CA ALA A 30 -24.46 12.71 17.58
C ALA A 30 -24.08 14.10 17.03
N LEU A 31 -24.07 15.14 17.87
CA LEU A 31 -23.65 16.49 17.50
C LEU A 31 -22.11 16.68 17.49
N SER A 32 -21.38 15.83 18.21
CA SER A 32 -19.90 15.84 18.26
C SER A 32 -19.26 14.78 17.37
N ALA A 33 -20.08 14.00 16.64
CA ALA A 33 -19.58 13.08 15.63
C ALA A 33 -19.07 13.92 14.45
N GLU A 34 -17.78 13.83 14.19
CA GLU A 34 -17.16 14.38 13.00
C GLU A 34 -17.91 13.91 11.74
N GLU A 35 -18.11 14.81 10.79
CA GLU A 35 -18.73 14.49 9.52
C GLU A 35 -17.93 13.35 8.87
N ILE A 36 -18.56 12.21 8.60
CA ILE A 36 -17.92 11.12 7.87
C ILE A 36 -17.63 11.67 6.47
N LYS A 37 -16.43 12.19 6.25
CA LYS A 37 -15.86 12.42 4.93
C LYS A 37 -15.49 11.07 4.32
N GLY A 38 -16.52 10.26 4.13
CA GLY A 38 -16.43 8.98 3.43
C GLY A 38 -16.58 9.28 1.96
N ASP A 39 -15.45 9.48 1.29
CA ASP A 39 -15.43 9.18 -0.13
C ASP A 39 -15.89 7.71 -0.29
N LYS A 40 -17.11 7.53 -0.80
CA LYS A 40 -17.72 6.20 -1.03
C LYS A 40 -16.98 5.39 -2.11
N THR A 41 -15.89 5.94 -2.65
CA THR A 41 -15.01 5.31 -3.62
C THR A 41 -13.61 4.98 -3.06
N ALA A 42 -13.29 5.38 -1.83
CA ALA A 42 -12.09 4.90 -1.15
C ALA A 42 -12.15 3.36 -1.04
N GLY A 43 -11.24 2.67 -1.74
CA GLY A 43 -11.18 1.20 -1.79
C GLY A 43 -12.01 0.53 -2.89
N LYS A 44 -12.58 1.26 -3.87
CA LYS A 44 -13.12 0.64 -5.09
C LYS A 44 -12.04 0.60 -6.18
N THR A 45 -11.40 -0.56 -6.34
CA THR A 45 -10.45 -0.81 -7.42
C THR A 45 -11.20 -1.12 -8.71
N ASP A 46 -11.12 -0.21 -9.68
CA ASP A 46 -11.49 -0.49 -11.07
C ASP A 46 -10.58 -1.59 -11.63
N ALA A 47 -11.17 -2.64 -12.19
CA ALA A 47 -10.50 -3.81 -12.77
C ALA A 47 -9.58 -3.50 -13.98
N ARG A 48 -9.38 -2.23 -14.35
CA ARG A 48 -8.56 -1.80 -15.49
C ARG A 48 -7.10 -1.51 -15.15
N ARG A 49 -6.66 -1.70 -13.89
CA ARG A 49 -5.31 -1.32 -13.40
C ARG A 49 -4.21 -2.39 -13.56
N LEU A 50 -4.53 -3.56 -14.11
CA LEU A 50 -3.56 -4.66 -14.28
C LEU A 50 -2.69 -4.53 -15.54
N LEU A 51 -2.87 -3.46 -16.31
CA LEU A 51 -2.09 -3.13 -17.51
C LEU A 51 -1.56 -1.71 -17.33
N ALA A 52 -0.31 -1.49 -17.76
CA ALA A 52 0.39 -0.21 -17.81
C ALA A 52 -0.59 0.96 -17.87
N LYS A 53 -0.65 1.74 -16.78
CA LYS A 53 -1.51 2.93 -16.79
C LYS A 53 -0.81 3.95 -17.68
N SER A 54 -1.37 4.19 -18.86
CA SER A 54 -0.84 5.22 -19.77
C SER A 54 -0.65 6.54 -19.01
N GLY A 55 0.59 7.03 -18.93
CA GLY A 55 0.94 8.28 -18.25
C GLY A 55 1.60 8.12 -16.87
N MET A 56 2.03 6.92 -16.47
CA MET A 56 3.07 6.77 -15.44
C MET A 56 4.42 7.22 -16.02
N GLY A 57 5.32 7.75 -15.18
CA GLY A 57 6.66 8.15 -15.60
C GLY A 57 7.54 6.97 -16.06
N ASP A 58 7.13 5.77 -15.67
CA ASP A 58 7.65 4.46 -16.06
C ASP A 58 6.47 3.55 -16.49
N ASP A 59 6.64 2.73 -17.52
CA ASP A 59 5.55 2.02 -18.23
C ASP A 59 4.99 0.79 -17.45
N GLY A 60 5.43 0.53 -16.22
CA GLY A 60 5.04 -0.66 -15.47
C GLY A 60 3.74 -0.53 -14.65
N PRO A 61 3.32 -1.64 -14.02
CA PRO A 61 2.00 -1.75 -13.40
C PRO A 61 1.97 -1.13 -11.99
N SER A 62 0.77 -0.75 -11.51
CA SER A 62 0.55 -0.39 -10.10
C SER A 62 0.19 -1.58 -9.21
N ILE A 63 -0.08 -2.74 -9.81
CA ILE A 63 -0.54 -3.97 -9.17
C ILE A 63 0.10 -5.18 -9.85
N THR A 64 0.54 -6.16 -9.08
CA THR A 64 1.03 -7.44 -9.61
C THR A 64 0.66 -8.61 -8.68
N PHE A 65 1.20 -9.79 -8.95
CA PHE A 65 1.02 -10.96 -8.08
C PHE A 65 2.35 -11.60 -7.70
N PHE A 66 2.50 -11.92 -6.41
CA PHE A 66 3.41 -12.99 -5.99
C PHE A 66 2.74 -14.34 -6.25
N ASN A 67 3.37 -15.18 -7.07
CA ASN A 67 2.74 -16.38 -7.60
C ASN A 67 3.66 -17.61 -7.73
N ILE A 68 4.65 -17.76 -6.86
CA ILE A 68 5.49 -18.97 -6.80
C ILE A 68 4.97 -19.94 -5.71
N ASN A 69 5.34 -21.22 -5.76
CA ASN A 69 5.02 -22.24 -4.74
C ASN A 69 3.52 -22.37 -4.41
N SER A 70 2.65 -22.39 -5.43
CA SER A 70 1.20 -22.51 -5.28
C SER A 70 0.52 -21.34 -4.52
N TRP A 71 1.21 -20.23 -4.32
CA TRP A 71 0.60 -18.98 -3.87
C TRP A 71 0.07 -18.16 -5.05
N LYS A 72 -0.98 -17.37 -4.81
CA LYS A 72 -1.42 -16.23 -5.63
C LYS A 72 -1.75 -15.12 -4.65
N ILE A 73 -0.85 -14.15 -4.47
CA ILE A 73 -1.04 -13.01 -3.56
C ILE A 73 -0.97 -11.75 -4.41
N GLN A 74 -2.06 -10.96 -4.42
CA GLN A 74 -2.07 -9.67 -5.10
C GLN A 74 -1.23 -8.68 -4.29
N MET A 75 -0.45 -7.86 -4.98
CA MET A 75 0.35 -6.81 -4.36
C MET A 75 0.14 -5.50 -5.10
N GLU A 76 -0.05 -4.41 -4.37
CA GLU A 76 -0.18 -3.05 -4.92
C GLU A 76 1.05 -2.22 -4.52
N HIS A 77 1.46 -1.30 -5.40
CA HIS A 77 2.63 -0.45 -5.21
C HIS A 77 2.60 0.44 -3.94
N GLN A 78 1.42 0.65 -3.35
CA GLN A 78 1.24 1.40 -2.10
C GLN A 78 1.37 0.54 -0.82
N GLY A 79 1.78 -0.73 -0.93
CA GLY A 79 1.98 -1.60 0.23
C GLY A 79 0.69 -2.03 0.94
N PHE A 80 -0.45 -1.98 0.24
CA PHE A 80 -1.73 -2.52 0.70
C PHE A 80 -2.27 -3.56 -0.28
N PHE A 81 -2.61 -4.73 0.21
CA PHE A 81 -3.03 -5.88 -0.59
C PHE A 81 -4.50 -6.15 -0.30
N GLN A 82 -5.35 -5.87 -1.28
CA GLN A 82 -6.78 -5.68 -1.05
C GLN A 82 -7.58 -6.99 -1.01
N TRP A 83 -8.69 -6.97 -0.27
CA TRP A 83 -9.59 -8.12 -0.12
C TRP A 83 -10.41 -8.47 -1.36
N ASN A 84 -10.30 -7.72 -2.44
CA ASN A 84 -10.86 -8.05 -3.74
C ASN A 84 -9.76 -8.33 -4.77
N GLY A 85 -8.53 -8.58 -4.31
CA GLY A 85 -7.37 -8.74 -5.17
C GLY A 85 -7.34 -10.00 -6.02
N THR A 86 -8.04 -11.04 -5.58
CA THR A 86 -8.25 -12.27 -6.34
C THR A 86 -9.73 -12.49 -6.63
N SER A 87 -10.00 -13.34 -7.63
CA SER A 87 -11.33 -13.84 -7.99
C SER A 87 -12.11 -14.50 -6.84
N HIS A 88 -11.45 -14.80 -5.71
CA HIS A 88 -12.05 -15.45 -4.55
C HIS A 88 -12.34 -14.48 -3.40
N GLY A 89 -12.33 -13.17 -3.64
CA GLY A 89 -12.66 -12.16 -2.62
C GLY A 89 -11.67 -12.14 -1.47
N SER A 90 -10.37 -12.12 -1.82
CA SER A 90 -9.27 -12.09 -0.87
C SER A 90 -8.02 -11.48 -1.52
N ALA A 91 -7.04 -11.06 -0.73
CA ALA A 91 -5.72 -10.67 -1.23
C ALA A 91 -4.88 -11.88 -1.67
N GLY A 92 -5.04 -13.03 -0.99
CA GLY A 92 -4.20 -14.21 -1.22
C GLY A 92 -4.93 -15.55 -1.21
N ASN A 93 -4.59 -16.38 -2.19
CA ASN A 93 -5.07 -17.75 -2.32
C ASN A 93 -3.96 -18.80 -2.16
N TYR A 94 -4.30 -19.87 -1.46
CA TYR A 94 -3.51 -21.10 -1.42
C TYR A 94 -4.41 -22.35 -1.37
N PRO A 95 -4.18 -23.33 -2.24
CA PRO A 95 -3.37 -23.22 -3.46
C PRO A 95 -3.95 -22.21 -4.46
N LYS A 96 -3.16 -21.80 -5.46
CA LYS A 96 -3.54 -20.84 -6.53
C LYS A 96 -4.97 -21.07 -7.02
N GLY A 97 -5.82 -20.05 -6.88
CA GLY A 97 -7.20 -20.08 -7.40
C GLY A 97 -8.13 -21.07 -6.71
N MET A 98 -7.83 -21.51 -5.48
CA MET A 98 -8.70 -22.40 -4.71
C MET A 98 -9.17 -21.77 -3.39
N GLY A 99 -8.32 -21.78 -2.37
CA GLY A 99 -8.70 -21.37 -1.01
C GLY A 99 -8.26 -19.94 -0.70
N SER A 100 -9.18 -19.09 -0.24
CA SER A 100 -8.85 -17.78 0.34
C SER A 100 -8.21 -17.97 1.72
N VAL A 101 -6.94 -17.59 1.85
CA VAL A 101 -6.16 -17.74 3.09
C VAL A 101 -5.69 -16.41 3.66
N ILE A 102 -5.62 -15.37 2.83
CA ILE A 102 -5.26 -14.00 3.24
C ILE A 102 -6.38 -13.07 2.80
N PHE A 103 -7.17 -12.58 3.75
CA PHE A 103 -8.28 -11.67 3.43
C PHE A 103 -7.76 -10.33 2.91
N ALA A 104 -6.92 -9.63 3.68
CA ALA A 104 -6.20 -8.43 3.27
C ALA A 104 -4.81 -8.46 3.93
N GLU A 105 -3.83 -7.80 3.33
CA GLU A 105 -2.45 -7.81 3.81
C GLU A 105 -1.78 -6.44 3.63
N GLY A 106 -0.69 -6.23 4.35
CA GLY A 106 0.09 -5.01 4.40
C GLY A 106 1.05 -5.02 5.58
N ILE A 107 1.81 -3.94 5.75
CA ILE A 107 2.71 -3.76 6.88
C ILE A 107 2.06 -2.81 7.88
N LEU A 108 1.96 -3.22 9.15
CA LEU A 108 1.63 -2.35 10.28
C LEU A 108 2.90 -2.10 11.09
N TRP A 109 3.13 -0.85 11.48
CA TRP A 109 4.24 -0.48 12.33
C TRP A 109 3.80 0.43 13.47
N GLY A 110 4.61 0.44 14.54
CA GLY A 110 4.42 1.32 15.67
C GLY A 110 5.76 1.82 16.19
N VAL A 111 5.89 3.13 16.39
CA VAL A 111 7.12 3.75 16.88
C VAL A 111 6.84 4.75 18.01
N LYS A 112 7.87 5.02 18.80
CA LYS A 112 7.90 6.15 19.73
C LYS A 112 8.69 7.30 19.11
N ALA A 113 7.97 8.24 18.52
CA ALA A 113 8.52 9.42 17.89
C ALA A 113 8.96 10.50 18.92
N THR A 114 9.99 11.25 18.54
CA THR A 114 10.56 12.38 19.31
C THR A 114 10.73 13.64 18.46
N ASP A 115 10.23 13.60 17.23
CA ASP A 115 10.19 14.70 16.29
C ASP A 115 9.17 15.77 16.73
N LYS A 116 9.17 16.89 16.01
CA LYS A 116 8.24 18.00 16.20
C LYS A 116 7.23 18.07 15.06
N TYR A 117 6.43 17.01 14.91
CA TYR A 117 5.36 16.98 13.91
C TYR A 117 4.41 18.17 14.04
N GLY A 118 4.04 18.73 12.90
CA GLY A 118 2.98 19.71 12.72
C GLY A 118 2.62 19.82 11.24
N VAL A 119 1.53 20.49 10.94
CA VAL A 119 1.11 20.81 9.57
C VAL A 119 0.89 22.31 9.43
N ASP A 120 1.18 22.85 8.25
CA ASP A 120 0.85 24.24 7.92
C ASP A 120 -0.67 24.39 7.81
N ALA A 121 -1.23 25.36 8.54
CA ALA A 121 -2.69 25.56 8.59
C ALA A 121 -3.30 26.10 7.29
N THR A 122 -2.47 26.60 6.38
CA THR A 122 -2.87 27.19 5.09
C THR A 122 -2.70 26.18 3.95
N THR A 123 -1.57 25.48 3.90
CA THR A 123 -1.26 24.54 2.79
C THR A 123 -1.62 23.10 3.11
N GLY A 124 -1.69 22.71 4.38
CA GLY A 124 -1.86 21.33 4.82
C GLY A 124 -0.59 20.48 4.73
N GLU A 125 0.54 21.06 4.33
CA GLU A 125 1.84 20.37 4.23
C GLU A 125 2.43 20.10 5.61
N ILE A 126 3.27 19.06 5.72
CA ILE A 126 4.00 18.77 6.96
C ILE A 126 5.07 19.84 7.23
N LEU A 127 5.22 20.20 8.50
CA LEU A 127 6.26 21.11 8.98
C LEU A 127 7.54 20.30 9.24
N THR A 128 8.48 20.35 8.29
CA THR A 128 9.77 19.63 8.39
C THR A 128 10.89 20.45 9.04
N ASP A 129 10.64 21.73 9.32
CA ASP A 129 11.56 22.66 9.99
C ASP A 129 11.62 22.47 11.52
N GLY A 130 10.78 21.59 12.07
CA GLY A 130 10.69 21.32 13.50
C GLY A 130 9.92 22.39 14.28
N SER A 131 9.10 23.20 13.62
CA SER A 131 8.20 24.17 14.28
C SER A 131 6.93 23.55 14.86
N GLY A 132 6.65 22.28 14.57
CA GLY A 132 5.46 21.57 15.06
C GLY A 132 5.47 21.23 16.56
N ALA A 133 4.37 20.64 17.03
CA ALA A 133 4.12 20.34 18.44
C ALA A 133 4.76 19.02 18.92
N GLY A 134 5.03 18.08 18.02
CA GLY A 134 5.68 16.79 18.36
C GLY A 134 4.79 15.78 19.08
N THR A 135 3.48 15.94 18.98
CA THR A 135 2.47 15.02 19.55
C THR A 135 1.54 14.48 18.46
N PRO A 136 1.05 13.24 18.59
CA PRO A 136 1.32 12.27 19.64
C PRO A 136 2.73 11.66 19.51
N ARG A 137 3.28 11.21 20.64
CA ARG A 137 4.61 10.58 20.70
C ARG A 137 4.60 9.10 20.31
N ILE A 138 3.51 8.40 20.58
CA ILE A 138 3.34 7.03 20.08
C ILE A 138 2.55 7.15 18.79
N ARG A 139 3.11 6.60 17.71
CA ARG A 139 2.51 6.64 16.38
C ARG A 139 2.44 5.23 15.83
N VAL A 140 1.28 4.88 15.30
CA VAL A 140 0.99 3.62 14.65
C VAL A 140 0.41 3.95 13.29
N ASN A 141 0.93 3.30 12.26
CA ASN A 141 0.43 3.44 10.89
C ASN A 141 0.72 2.16 10.09
N GLY A 142 0.38 2.17 8.80
CA GLY A 142 0.61 1.08 7.87
C GLY A 142 -0.67 0.69 7.12
N SER A 143 -0.74 -0.59 6.75
CA SER A 143 -1.81 -1.16 5.92
C SER A 143 -2.39 -2.41 6.58
N MET A 144 -3.72 -2.47 6.73
CA MET A 144 -4.44 -3.67 7.20
C MET A 144 -5.81 -3.84 6.52
N TYR A 145 -6.75 -2.93 6.78
CA TYR A 145 -8.07 -2.86 6.12
C TYR A 145 -8.27 -1.55 5.36
N ASN A 146 -7.51 -0.53 5.75
CA ASN A 146 -7.26 0.69 5.02
C ASN A 146 -5.74 0.84 4.91
N THR A 147 -5.29 1.74 4.06
CA THR A 147 -3.87 2.07 3.94
C THR A 147 -3.62 3.49 4.42
N GLY A 148 -2.62 3.63 5.30
CA GLY A 148 -2.01 4.90 5.63
C GLY A 148 -0.69 5.10 4.89
N LEU A 149 -0.48 4.39 3.78
CA LEU A 149 0.70 4.45 2.94
C LEU A 149 0.31 4.87 1.52
N LYS A 150 1.27 5.45 0.80
CA LYS A 150 1.21 5.69 -0.65
C LYS A 150 2.53 5.26 -1.29
N ALA A 151 2.52 4.94 -2.57
CA ALA A 151 3.74 4.57 -3.28
C ALA A 151 4.74 5.73 -3.40
N GLY A 152 6.01 5.39 -3.60
CA GLY A 152 7.11 6.31 -3.79
C GLY A 152 7.94 6.56 -2.54
N LYS A 153 9.09 7.19 -2.75
CA LYS A 153 10.09 7.47 -1.73
C LYS A 153 9.85 8.74 -0.96
N VAL A 154 10.46 8.80 0.21
CA VAL A 154 10.67 10.02 0.98
C VAL A 154 11.89 10.76 0.42
N LEU A 155 11.65 11.97 -0.07
CA LEU A 155 12.70 12.82 -0.64
C LEU A 155 13.31 13.72 0.44
N ARG A 156 14.64 13.69 0.52
CA ARG A 156 15.43 14.38 1.56
C ARG A 156 16.25 15.53 1.00
N ASP A 157 16.53 16.51 1.86
CA ASP A 157 17.45 17.61 1.59
C ASP A 157 18.91 17.17 1.74
N ALA A 158 19.86 18.07 1.45
CA ALA A 158 21.29 17.81 1.58
C ALA A 158 21.75 17.48 3.01
N ASN A 159 20.91 17.72 4.02
CA ASN A 159 21.18 17.42 5.42
C ASN A 159 20.48 16.13 5.89
N GLY A 160 19.84 15.38 4.98
CA GLY A 160 19.10 14.16 5.28
C GLY A 160 17.72 14.38 5.93
N ARG A 161 17.24 15.62 6.01
CA ARG A 161 15.88 15.93 6.49
C ARG A 161 14.88 15.76 5.36
N ILE A 162 13.64 15.40 5.70
CA ILE A 162 12.54 15.40 4.73
C ILE A 162 12.41 16.83 4.16
N LYS A 163 12.26 16.95 2.84
CA LYS A 163 12.10 18.27 2.20
C LYS A 163 10.85 18.98 2.72
N ALA A 164 10.80 20.30 2.63
CA ALA A 164 9.61 21.08 3.01
C ALA A 164 8.50 21.04 1.94
N LYS A 165 8.87 20.72 0.70
CA LYS A 165 8.00 20.59 -0.46
C LYS A 165 8.63 19.56 -1.40
N ASP A 166 7.81 18.89 -2.20
CA ASP A 166 8.21 17.80 -3.09
C ASP A 166 8.95 16.74 -2.24
N TYR A 167 8.36 16.45 -1.07
CA TYR A 167 8.94 15.63 0.00
C TYR A 167 8.73 14.14 -0.21
N SER A 168 7.99 13.79 -1.24
CA SER A 168 7.85 12.42 -1.70
C SER A 168 7.64 12.39 -3.20
N GLU A 169 7.96 11.25 -3.80
CA GLU A 169 7.63 11.04 -5.20
C GLU A 169 6.11 11.07 -5.42
N ASN A 170 5.72 11.50 -6.61
CA ASN A 170 4.32 11.41 -7.02
C ASN A 170 3.96 9.94 -7.20
N TYR A 171 3.19 9.41 -6.24
CA TYR A 171 2.81 7.99 -6.23
C TYR A 171 2.09 7.55 -7.52
N ARG A 172 1.48 8.48 -8.27
CA ARG A 172 0.82 8.18 -9.56
C ARG A 172 1.78 7.78 -10.65
N ASP A 173 3.07 8.03 -10.48
CA ASP A 173 4.14 7.72 -11.44
C ASP A 173 4.96 6.50 -11.00
N GLN A 174 4.65 5.91 -9.83
CA GLN A 174 5.43 4.84 -9.21
C GLN A 174 4.84 3.47 -9.49
N GLN A 175 5.67 2.50 -9.89
CA GLN A 175 5.24 1.15 -10.24
C GLN A 175 5.59 0.10 -9.17
N ILE A 176 5.10 -1.12 -9.38
CA ILE A 176 5.54 -2.32 -8.66
C ILE A 176 6.45 -3.14 -9.56
N TRP A 177 7.61 -3.53 -9.05
CA TRP A 177 8.63 -4.27 -9.79
C TRP A 177 8.52 -5.76 -9.49
N ARG A 178 8.65 -6.60 -10.50
CA ARG A 178 8.52 -8.05 -10.35
C ARG A 178 9.51 -8.79 -11.25
N VAL A 179 10.43 -9.51 -10.62
CA VAL A 179 11.44 -10.32 -11.30
C VAL A 179 11.34 -11.79 -10.92
N ARG A 180 11.73 -12.66 -11.85
CA ARG A 180 11.87 -14.11 -11.64
C ARG A 180 13.02 -14.65 -12.49
N LYS A 181 13.84 -15.57 -11.99
CA LYS A 181 15.03 -16.03 -12.74
C LYS A 181 14.70 -16.78 -14.03
N ASP A 182 13.55 -17.42 -14.12
CA ASP A 182 13.17 -18.23 -15.28
C ASP A 182 12.23 -17.49 -16.25
N TRP A 183 12.09 -16.16 -16.18
CA TRP A 183 11.16 -15.42 -17.04
C TRP A 183 11.43 -15.63 -18.54
N TYR A 184 12.71 -15.77 -18.90
CA TYR A 184 13.16 -15.87 -20.28
C TYR A 184 12.80 -17.24 -20.90
N THR A 185 13.10 -18.32 -20.18
CA THR A 185 12.95 -19.71 -20.66
C THR A 185 11.67 -20.41 -20.17
N GLY A 186 11.07 -19.93 -19.09
CA GLY A 186 9.93 -20.55 -18.42
C GLY A 186 8.61 -20.39 -19.18
N ASP A 187 7.67 -21.25 -18.82
CA ASP A 187 6.27 -21.13 -19.27
C ASP A 187 5.53 -20.10 -18.41
N LEU A 188 5.19 -18.95 -19.01
CA LEU A 188 4.44 -17.88 -18.37
C LEU A 188 2.92 -17.98 -18.59
N THR A 189 2.40 -19.11 -19.11
CA THR A 189 0.96 -19.25 -19.37
C THR A 189 0.13 -19.05 -18.09
N VAL A 190 0.57 -19.60 -16.96
CA VAL A 190 -0.12 -19.44 -15.67
C VAL A 190 0.03 -18.00 -15.14
N ASP A 191 1.16 -17.35 -15.37
CA ASP A 191 1.36 -15.95 -15.02
C ASP A 191 0.39 -15.05 -15.79
N ALA A 192 0.28 -15.26 -17.11
CA ALA A 192 -0.63 -14.53 -17.96
C ALA A 192 -2.09 -14.73 -17.57
N SER A 193 -2.47 -15.94 -17.17
CA SER A 193 -3.81 -16.24 -16.67
C SER A 193 -4.08 -15.55 -15.33
N ILE A 194 -3.10 -15.51 -14.42
CA ILE A 194 -3.22 -14.88 -13.10
C ILE A 194 -3.32 -13.36 -13.23
N LEU A 195 -2.43 -12.74 -14.01
CA LEU A 195 -2.36 -11.29 -14.19
C LEU A 195 -3.62 -10.71 -14.83
N ARG A 196 -4.34 -11.50 -15.63
CA ARG A 196 -5.57 -11.07 -16.33
C ARG A 196 -6.85 -11.66 -15.73
N ASP A 197 -6.70 -12.52 -14.72
CA ASP A 197 -7.79 -13.28 -14.08
C ASP A 197 -8.68 -14.03 -15.10
N ILE A 198 -8.04 -14.73 -16.04
CA ILE A 198 -8.69 -15.54 -17.08
C ILE A 198 -8.34 -17.03 -16.92
N SER A 199 -9.08 -17.90 -17.63
CA SER A 199 -8.71 -19.30 -17.74
C SER A 199 -7.37 -19.44 -18.48
N VAL A 200 -6.57 -20.44 -18.10
CA VAL A 200 -5.35 -20.83 -18.83
C VAL A 200 -5.66 -21.13 -20.31
N ALA A 201 -6.86 -21.64 -20.61
CA ALA A 201 -7.30 -21.93 -21.97
C ALA A 201 -7.53 -20.66 -22.82
N ASP A 202 -7.73 -19.50 -22.20
CA ASP A 202 -7.98 -18.22 -22.87
C ASP A 202 -6.69 -17.39 -23.02
N VAL A 203 -5.55 -17.89 -22.52
CA VAL A 203 -4.25 -17.23 -22.64
C VAL A 203 -3.78 -17.29 -24.08
N THR A 204 -3.36 -16.13 -24.60
CA THR A 204 -2.81 -16.01 -25.96
C THR A 204 -1.30 -15.81 -25.92
N GLU A 205 -0.62 -16.14 -27.02
CA GLU A 205 0.82 -15.91 -27.17
C GLU A 205 1.20 -14.42 -27.04
N ALA A 206 0.31 -13.52 -27.47
CA ALA A 206 0.48 -12.08 -27.30
C ALA A 206 0.49 -11.65 -25.82
N MET A 207 -0.34 -12.28 -24.98
CA MET A 207 -0.34 -12.03 -23.53
C MET A 207 0.95 -12.50 -22.88
N ILE A 208 1.43 -13.70 -23.24
CA ILE A 208 2.71 -14.24 -22.76
C ILE A 208 3.87 -13.34 -23.20
N THR A 209 3.85 -12.86 -24.45
CA THR A 209 4.87 -11.95 -24.98
C THR A 209 4.88 -10.62 -24.21
N ALA A 210 3.70 -10.05 -23.91
CA ALA A 210 3.60 -8.84 -23.10
C ALA A 210 4.16 -9.05 -21.69
N ASP A 211 3.89 -10.20 -21.07
CA ASP A 211 4.40 -10.49 -19.73
C ASP A 211 5.91 -10.72 -19.74
N LYS A 212 6.46 -11.37 -20.78
CA LYS A 212 7.92 -11.44 -20.98
C LYS A 212 8.55 -10.06 -21.13
N ALA A 213 7.93 -9.17 -21.91
CA ALA A 213 8.41 -7.81 -22.09
C ALA A 213 8.40 -7.03 -20.77
N GLN A 214 7.37 -7.19 -19.93
CA GLN A 214 7.35 -6.58 -18.60
C GLN A 214 8.44 -7.14 -17.69
N TYR A 215 8.67 -8.47 -17.72
CA TYR A 215 9.77 -9.06 -16.96
C TYR A 215 11.14 -8.60 -17.44
N GLU A 216 11.33 -8.47 -18.75
CA GLU A 216 12.56 -7.94 -19.35
C GLU A 216 12.79 -6.48 -18.92
N HIS A 217 11.73 -5.67 -18.94
CA HIS A 217 11.76 -4.30 -18.44
C HIS A 217 12.16 -4.25 -16.97
N ASP A 218 11.44 -4.96 -16.10
CA ASP A 218 11.72 -4.98 -14.66
C ASP A 218 13.11 -5.55 -14.34
N TRP A 219 13.61 -6.46 -15.18
CA TRP A 219 14.96 -7.00 -15.07
C TRP A 219 16.01 -5.95 -15.44
N ASN A 220 15.85 -5.26 -16.57
CA ASN A 220 16.85 -4.32 -17.06
C ASN A 220 16.88 -3.02 -16.26
N GLU A 221 15.72 -2.53 -15.85
CA GLU A 221 15.52 -1.26 -15.14
C GLU A 221 15.39 -1.45 -13.62
N TRP A 222 15.80 -2.61 -13.09
CA TRP A 222 15.64 -2.94 -11.68
C TRP A 222 16.22 -1.84 -10.77
N PRO A 223 15.44 -1.33 -9.79
CA PRO A 223 15.77 -0.11 -9.05
C PRO A 223 16.78 -0.38 -7.91
N ALA A 224 17.97 -0.84 -8.27
CA ALA A 224 19.03 -1.21 -7.34
C ALA A 224 19.75 -0.01 -6.70
N ASP A 225 19.96 1.06 -7.47
CA ASP A 225 20.42 2.37 -7.00
C ASP A 225 19.44 2.98 -5.96
N GLU A 226 18.21 2.54 -6.09
CA GLU A 226 17.06 2.83 -5.27
C GLU A 226 16.90 1.90 -4.06
N GLY A 227 17.82 0.95 -3.86
CA GLY A 227 17.89 0.07 -2.70
C GLY A 227 17.26 -1.31 -2.90
N ALA A 228 16.73 -1.62 -4.09
CA ALA A 228 16.25 -2.96 -4.38
C ALA A 228 17.42 -3.97 -4.35
N PRO A 229 17.22 -5.13 -3.72
CA PRO A 229 18.28 -6.13 -3.59
C PRO A 229 18.60 -6.76 -4.95
N TYR A 230 19.84 -7.18 -5.13
CA TYR A 230 20.32 -7.97 -6.26
C TYR A 230 21.49 -8.85 -5.82
N ASP A 231 21.79 -9.86 -6.64
CA ASP A 231 23.01 -10.66 -6.54
C ASP A 231 24.09 -9.98 -7.39
N ASP A 232 25.07 -9.36 -6.73
CA ASP A 232 26.25 -8.70 -7.33
C ASP A 232 27.27 -9.77 -7.71
N VAL A 233 27.18 -10.26 -8.95
CA VAL A 233 27.92 -11.43 -9.43
C VAL A 233 29.36 -11.06 -9.81
N ASP A 234 29.59 -9.84 -10.29
CA ASP A 234 30.91 -9.37 -10.68
C ASP A 234 31.66 -8.61 -9.58
N GLY A 235 30.97 -8.22 -8.50
CA GLY A 235 31.53 -7.65 -7.29
C GLY A 235 31.87 -6.17 -7.41
N ASP A 236 31.26 -5.44 -8.34
CA ASP A 236 31.55 -4.02 -8.58
C ASP A 236 30.67 -3.06 -7.75
N GLY A 237 29.64 -3.59 -7.07
CA GLY A 237 28.73 -2.86 -6.21
C GLY A 237 27.69 -2.00 -6.95
N ALA A 238 27.53 -2.19 -8.26
CA ALA A 238 26.52 -1.55 -9.09
C ALA A 238 25.74 -2.60 -9.88
N TYR A 239 24.42 -2.44 -10.00
CA TYR A 239 23.62 -3.40 -10.75
C TYR A 239 23.87 -3.28 -12.26
N THR A 240 24.38 -4.37 -12.84
CA THR A 240 24.49 -4.58 -14.28
C THR A 240 23.64 -5.78 -14.69
N PRO A 241 22.50 -5.58 -15.38
CA PRO A 241 21.54 -6.64 -15.62
C PRO A 241 22.15 -7.82 -16.37
N GLY A 242 22.01 -9.01 -15.80
CA GLY A 242 22.53 -10.24 -16.39
C GLY A 242 21.89 -10.54 -17.75
N THR A 243 22.68 -11.10 -18.66
CA THR A 243 22.22 -11.53 -19.99
C THR A 243 22.12 -13.05 -20.06
N TRP A 244 21.10 -13.56 -20.77
CA TRP A 244 20.90 -15.01 -20.87
C TRP A 244 21.91 -15.66 -21.83
N SER A 245 22.74 -16.58 -21.32
CA SER A 245 23.60 -17.44 -22.12
C SER A 245 22.86 -18.73 -22.49
N ALA A 246 22.46 -18.86 -23.76
CA ALA A 246 21.85 -20.08 -24.28
C ALA A 246 22.82 -21.28 -24.27
N GLU A 247 24.13 -21.03 -24.39
CA GLU A 247 25.17 -22.07 -24.34
C GLU A 247 25.27 -22.69 -22.94
N ASN A 248 25.25 -21.85 -21.90
CA ASN A 248 25.41 -22.29 -20.53
C ASN A 248 24.07 -22.55 -19.81
N ASN A 249 22.95 -22.23 -20.46
CA ASN A 249 21.61 -22.27 -19.88
C ASN A 249 21.56 -21.54 -18.52
N ALA A 250 22.16 -20.35 -18.48
CA ALA A 250 22.36 -19.56 -17.28
C ALA A 250 22.47 -18.06 -17.60
N TRP A 251 22.18 -17.23 -16.60
CA TRP A 251 22.43 -15.79 -16.65
C TRP A 251 23.93 -15.50 -16.47
N VAL A 252 24.41 -14.44 -17.15
CA VAL A 252 25.77 -13.91 -17.04
C VAL A 252 25.69 -12.43 -16.67
N GLY A 253 26.14 -12.08 -15.47
CA GLY A 253 25.97 -10.75 -14.86
C GLY A 253 25.04 -10.81 -13.64
N ASP A 254 24.59 -9.66 -13.17
CA ASP A 254 23.84 -9.57 -11.92
C ASP A 254 22.41 -10.06 -12.04
N ILE A 255 21.87 -10.53 -10.91
CA ILE A 255 20.52 -11.10 -10.84
C ILE A 255 19.66 -10.20 -9.95
N PRO A 256 18.61 -9.57 -10.49
CA PRO A 256 17.75 -8.70 -9.69
C PRO A 256 16.91 -9.50 -8.70
N GLY A 257 16.60 -8.88 -7.57
CA GLY A 257 15.80 -9.45 -6.49
C GLY A 257 16.62 -9.99 -5.33
N ILE A 258 15.93 -10.55 -4.33
CA ILE A 258 16.57 -11.13 -3.16
C ILE A 258 17.45 -12.32 -3.60
N PRO A 259 18.76 -12.33 -3.30
CA PRO A 259 19.64 -13.44 -3.67
C PRO A 259 19.08 -14.79 -3.24
N GLY A 260 19.03 -15.74 -4.18
CA GLY A 260 18.48 -17.08 -3.99
C GLY A 260 16.96 -17.22 -4.15
N SER A 261 16.20 -16.12 -4.27
CA SER A 261 14.76 -16.19 -4.48
C SER A 261 14.41 -16.53 -5.93
N ASP A 262 13.28 -17.24 -6.13
CA ASP A 262 12.78 -17.57 -7.48
C ASP A 262 11.94 -16.43 -8.06
N GLN A 263 11.33 -15.63 -7.18
CA GLN A 263 10.62 -14.41 -7.53
C GLN A 263 10.80 -13.37 -6.43
N THR A 264 11.01 -12.13 -6.84
CA THR A 264 10.98 -10.97 -5.95
C THR A 264 9.97 -9.98 -6.49
N VAL A 265 9.15 -9.44 -5.58
CA VAL A 265 8.29 -8.28 -5.86
C VAL A 265 8.82 -7.14 -5.00
N TRP A 266 9.11 -6.00 -5.62
CA TRP A 266 9.66 -4.83 -4.95
C TRP A 266 8.72 -3.63 -5.10
N THR A 267 8.51 -2.94 -3.99
CA THR A 267 7.67 -1.75 -3.88
C THR A 267 8.33 -0.79 -2.92
N VAL A 268 8.16 0.51 -3.16
CA VAL A 268 8.52 1.53 -2.19
C VAL A 268 7.26 2.32 -1.85
N ALA A 269 6.97 2.45 -0.56
CA ALA A 269 5.78 3.15 -0.08
C ALA A 269 6.10 3.90 1.20
N ASN A 270 5.49 5.07 1.38
CA ASN A 270 5.72 5.93 2.53
C ASN A 270 4.41 6.44 3.16
N ASP A 271 4.51 6.97 4.37
CA ASP A 271 3.36 7.49 5.12
C ASP A 271 3.10 9.00 4.98
N LEU A 272 3.92 9.73 4.22
CA LEU A 272 3.81 11.19 4.09
C LEU A 272 2.54 11.58 3.31
N PRO A 273 2.00 12.80 3.51
CA PRO A 273 0.79 13.22 2.81
C PRO A 273 0.96 13.26 1.27
N ASP A 274 -0.16 13.21 0.54
CA ASP A 274 -0.15 13.40 -0.92
C ASP A 274 -0.20 14.90 -1.24
N GLU A 275 0.95 15.48 -1.60
CA GLU A 275 1.06 16.87 -2.06
C GLU A 275 0.54 17.08 -3.49
N TYR A 276 0.31 16.00 -4.24
CA TYR A 276 -0.18 16.02 -5.62
C TYR A 276 -1.69 15.76 -5.72
N ALA A 277 -2.39 15.67 -4.60
CA ALA A 277 -3.83 15.43 -4.58
C ALA A 277 -4.62 16.62 -5.16
N GLU A 278 -5.62 16.32 -5.99
CA GLU A 278 -6.56 17.32 -6.48
C GLU A 278 -7.34 17.92 -5.29
N GLY A 279 -7.29 19.24 -5.13
CA GLY A 279 -7.97 19.95 -4.04
C GLY A 279 -7.11 20.26 -2.83
N GLY A 280 -5.80 19.97 -2.87
CA GLY A 280 -4.83 20.31 -1.83
C GLY A 280 -4.23 19.10 -1.14
N VAL A 281 -3.32 19.33 -0.20
CA VAL A 281 -2.58 18.25 0.46
C VAL A 281 -3.51 17.37 1.30
N VAL A 282 -3.41 16.05 1.13
CA VAL A 282 -4.23 15.07 1.85
C VAL A 282 -3.35 14.15 2.67
N SER A 283 -3.61 14.04 3.98
CA SER A 283 -2.95 13.07 4.85
C SER A 283 -3.36 11.65 4.47
N VAL A 284 -2.41 10.83 4.02
CA VAL A 284 -2.64 9.41 3.73
C VAL A 284 -2.67 8.61 5.04
N SER A 285 -1.72 8.87 5.94
CA SER A 285 -1.61 8.18 7.22
C SER A 285 -2.87 8.33 8.08
N GLU A 286 -3.26 9.57 8.36
CA GLU A 286 -4.42 9.83 9.23
C GLU A 286 -5.74 9.50 8.52
N GLY A 287 -5.82 9.70 7.20
CA GLY A 287 -6.96 9.25 6.38
C GLY A 287 -7.09 7.72 6.35
N GLY A 288 -5.97 7.01 6.54
CA GLY A 288 -5.85 5.57 6.70
C GLY A 288 -6.22 5.03 8.09
N TRP A 289 -6.69 5.89 9.00
CA TRP A 289 -6.88 5.61 10.44
C TRP A 289 -5.57 5.46 11.24
N GLY A 290 -4.45 5.89 10.66
CA GLY A 290 -3.15 5.95 11.31
C GLY A 290 -2.96 7.19 12.19
N SER A 291 -1.81 7.25 12.84
CA SER A 291 -1.32 8.45 13.54
C SER A 291 -0.71 9.45 12.55
N PRO A 292 -0.31 10.66 12.97
CA PRO A 292 0.53 11.51 12.13
C PRO A 292 1.74 10.79 11.51
N PRO A 293 2.18 11.18 10.30
CA PRO A 293 3.31 10.54 9.64
C PRO A 293 4.62 10.73 10.39
N VAL A 294 5.57 9.84 10.13
CA VAL A 294 6.96 9.90 10.61
C VAL A 294 7.98 9.92 9.48
N GLY A 295 7.54 9.80 8.23
CA GLY A 295 8.42 9.58 7.08
C GLY A 295 8.97 8.16 7.07
N PHE A 296 8.12 7.18 7.42
CA PHE A 296 8.43 5.77 7.25
C PHE A 296 8.41 5.46 5.76
N GLU A 297 9.38 4.67 5.31
CA GLU A 297 9.54 4.11 3.96
C GLU A 297 9.91 2.64 4.09
#